data_AF-A0A076MRK0-F1
#
_entry.id   AF-A0A076MRK0-F1
#
_cell.length_a   1.000
_cell.length_b   1.000
_cell.length_c   1.000
_cell.angle_alpha   90.00
_cell.angle_beta   90.00
_cell.angle_gamma   90.00
#
_symmetry.space_group_name_H-M   'P 1'
#
loop_
_entity.id
_entity.type
_entity.pdbx_description
1 polymer ?
#
loop_
_entity_poly.entity_id
_entity_poly.type
_entity_poly.pdbx_seq_one_letter_code
_entity_poly.pdbx_strand_id
1 'polypeptide(L)'
;MTTAAQLRKTALSLPETADDSGVFTVRGAEFATLVDKQVTLRLPASEVDEMLTAHPTATRTGDGARVPLADIDGQQLNRWVWRAWLAHAPEHLARTSAAAAAGESGDLPRAIGRPATRALGNAGITTLDQVATRTEAELLALHGMGPKAVRILRETLAETGRALAG
;
A
#
# COMPACT_ATOMS: atom_id res chain seq x y z
N MET A 1 -13.01 -1.08 -11.57
CA MET A 1 -14.06 -0.46 -10.72
C MET A 1 -13.77 -0.82 -9.28
N THR A 2 -13.75 0.18 -8.40
CA THR A 2 -13.48 -0.03 -6.98
C THR A 2 -14.78 -0.25 -6.22
N THR A 3 -14.77 -1.11 -5.20
CA THR A 3 -15.97 -1.52 -4.46
C THR A 3 -15.88 -1.15 -3.00
N ALA A 4 -17.03 -1.06 -2.32
CA ALA A 4 -17.09 -0.90 -0.86
C ALA A 4 -16.34 -2.01 -0.12
N ALA A 5 -16.38 -3.24 -0.65
CA ALA A 5 -15.64 -4.37 -0.09
C ALA A 5 -14.11 -4.16 -0.20
N GLN A 6 -13.63 -3.58 -1.31
CA GLN A 6 -12.22 -3.23 -1.46
C GLN A 6 -11.81 -2.17 -0.43
N LEU A 7 -12.61 -1.11 -0.26
CA LEU A 7 -12.36 -0.09 0.77
C LEU A 7 -12.28 -0.70 2.17
N ARG A 8 -13.28 -1.50 2.56
CA ARG A 8 -13.31 -2.18 3.86
C ARG A 8 -12.09 -3.06 4.07
N LYS A 9 -11.73 -3.88 3.06
CA LYS A 9 -10.56 -4.74 3.14
C LYS A 9 -9.28 -3.94 3.35
N THR A 10 -9.11 -2.83 2.63
CA THR A 10 -7.95 -1.96 2.79
C THR A 10 -7.92 -1.31 4.17
N ALA A 11 -9.02 -0.68 4.59
CA ALA A 11 -9.08 0.00 5.89
C ALA A 11 -8.82 -0.98 7.05
N LEU A 12 -9.44 -2.16 7.04
CA LEU A 12 -9.27 -3.17 8.08
C LEU A 12 -7.90 -3.86 8.06
N SER A 13 -7.12 -3.71 6.99
CA SER A 13 -5.72 -4.17 6.98
C SER A 13 -4.78 -3.26 7.75
N LEU A 14 -5.19 -2.01 8.01
CA LEU A 14 -4.40 -1.04 8.75
C LEU A 14 -4.46 -1.32 10.26
N PRO A 15 -3.32 -1.25 10.98
CA PRO A 15 -3.27 -1.53 12.40
C PRO A 15 -4.27 -0.70 13.21
N GLU A 16 -4.90 -1.37 14.19
CA GLU A 16 -5.81 -0.74 15.16
C GLU A 16 -7.00 0.00 14.54
N THR A 17 -7.43 -0.45 13.36
CA THR A 17 -8.61 0.08 12.67
C THR A 17 -9.88 -0.65 13.08
N ALA A 18 -10.93 0.11 13.38
CA ALA A 18 -12.29 -0.38 13.54
C ALA A 18 -13.20 0.11 12.40
N ASP A 19 -14.16 -0.71 12.00
CA ASP A 19 -15.28 -0.35 11.10
C ASP A 19 -16.57 -0.34 11.93
N ASP A 20 -17.16 0.83 12.10
CA ASP A 20 -18.52 0.99 12.62
C ASP A 20 -19.46 1.44 11.50
N SER A 21 -20.15 0.48 10.90
CA SER A 21 -21.18 0.72 9.88
C SER A 21 -20.72 1.57 8.69
N GLY A 22 -19.44 1.49 8.30
CA GLY A 22 -18.84 2.30 7.23
C GLY A 22 -18.03 3.51 7.72
N VAL A 23 -17.98 3.76 9.03
CA VAL A 23 -17.08 4.74 9.66
C VAL A 23 -15.84 4.02 10.13
N PHE A 24 -14.69 4.35 9.53
CA PHE A 24 -13.40 3.76 9.87
C PHE A 24 -12.64 4.67 10.83
N THR A 25 -12.25 4.10 11.96
CA THR A 25 -11.53 4.80 13.02
C THR A 25 -10.24 4.09 13.38
N VAL A 26 -9.22 4.85 13.76
CA VAL A 26 -7.99 4.35 14.40
C VAL A 26 -7.92 4.92 15.80
N ARG A 27 -7.93 4.06 16.83
CA ARG A 27 -8.00 4.49 18.25
C ARG A 27 -9.12 5.50 18.56
N GLY A 28 -10.25 5.40 17.86
CA GLY A 28 -11.40 6.30 18.00
C GLY A 28 -11.30 7.60 17.21
N ALA A 29 -10.20 7.87 16.51
CA ALA A 29 -10.11 8.96 15.55
C ALA A 29 -10.63 8.48 14.18
N GLU A 30 -11.71 9.10 13.70
CA GLU A 30 -12.22 8.86 12.35
C GLU A 30 -11.19 9.30 11.31
N PHE A 31 -10.94 8.46 10.30
CA PHE A 31 -10.09 8.82 9.17
C PHE A 31 -10.77 8.60 7.82
N ALA A 32 -11.77 7.72 7.74
CA ALA A 32 -12.52 7.48 6.52
C ALA A 32 -13.98 7.14 6.84
N THR A 33 -14.89 7.56 5.97
CA THR A 33 -16.32 7.26 6.08
C THR A 33 -16.89 6.91 4.72
N LEU A 34 -17.61 5.79 4.63
CA LEU A 34 -18.28 5.30 3.43
C LEU A 34 -19.80 5.46 3.57
N VAL A 35 -20.39 6.33 2.75
CA VAL A 35 -21.85 6.52 2.66
C VAL A 35 -22.24 6.57 1.19
N ASP A 36 -23.27 5.83 0.78
CA ASP A 36 -23.81 5.86 -0.59
C ASP A 36 -22.76 5.72 -1.71
N LYS A 37 -21.79 4.81 -1.53
CA LYS A 37 -20.65 4.57 -2.45
C LYS A 37 -19.72 5.78 -2.64
N GLN A 38 -19.83 6.78 -1.78
CA GLN A 38 -18.91 7.91 -1.66
C GLN A 38 -18.00 7.65 -0.47
N VAL A 39 -16.69 7.73 -0.68
CA VAL A 39 -15.72 7.70 0.41
C VAL A 39 -15.34 9.13 0.77
N THR A 40 -15.48 9.49 2.04
CA THR A 40 -14.97 10.72 2.61
C THR A 40 -13.71 10.36 3.41
N LEU A 41 -12.58 10.97 3.08
CA LEU A 41 -11.29 10.77 3.73
C LEU A 41 -10.93 12.05 4.47
N ARG A 42 -10.59 11.91 5.75
CA ARG A 42 -10.07 13.02 6.53
C ARG A 42 -8.58 13.15 6.26
N LEU A 43 -8.20 14.30 5.72
CA LEU A 43 -6.89 14.54 5.14
C LEU A 43 -6.45 15.97 5.48
N PRO A 44 -5.15 16.20 5.75
CA PRO A 44 -4.64 17.56 5.95
C PRO A 44 -4.79 18.38 4.66
N ALA A 45 -4.85 19.71 4.79
CA ALA A 45 -5.20 20.61 3.68
C ALA A 45 -4.34 20.42 2.42
N SER A 46 -3.03 20.17 2.58
CA SER A 46 -2.11 19.91 1.47
C SER A 46 -2.45 18.65 0.68
N GLU A 47 -2.94 17.61 1.35
CA GLU A 47 -3.34 16.33 0.76
C GLU A 47 -4.67 16.45 0.03
N VAL A 48 -5.58 17.27 0.56
CA VAL A 48 -6.87 17.55 -0.08
C VAL A 48 -6.65 18.23 -1.42
N ASP A 49 -5.76 19.21 -1.52
CA ASP A 49 -5.46 19.86 -2.81
C ASP A 49 -4.87 18.88 -3.83
N GLU A 50 -3.98 17.97 -3.39
CA GLU A 50 -3.44 16.92 -4.25
C GLU A 50 -4.54 15.95 -4.72
N MET A 51 -5.44 15.56 -3.82
CA MET A 51 -6.55 14.66 -4.15
C MET A 51 -7.53 15.29 -5.14
N LEU A 52 -7.89 16.56 -4.96
CA LEU A 52 -8.78 17.30 -5.87
C LEU A 52 -8.13 17.49 -7.25
N THR A 53 -6.80 17.64 -7.30
CA THR A 53 -6.05 17.73 -8.55
C THR A 53 -6.04 16.38 -9.28
N ALA A 54 -5.86 15.28 -8.55
CA ALA A 54 -5.82 13.94 -9.11
C ALA A 54 -7.21 13.40 -9.50
N HIS A 55 -8.26 13.85 -8.82
CA HIS A 55 -9.64 13.34 -8.95
C HIS A 55 -10.60 14.51 -9.20
N PRO A 56 -10.93 14.85 -10.46
CA PRO A 56 -11.82 15.96 -10.77
C PRO A 56 -13.24 15.85 -10.18
N THR A 57 -13.69 14.63 -9.86
CA THR A 57 -14.98 14.36 -9.22
C THR A 57 -14.91 14.39 -7.70
N ALA A 58 -13.72 14.55 -7.12
CA ALA A 58 -13.57 14.75 -5.70
C ALA A 58 -14.04 16.15 -5.29
N THR A 59 -14.57 16.25 -4.08
CA THR A 59 -15.09 17.49 -3.49
C THR A 59 -14.45 17.71 -2.14
N ARG A 60 -14.09 18.97 -1.84
CA ARG A 60 -13.55 19.35 -0.54
C ARG A 60 -14.64 19.25 0.52
N THR A 61 -14.31 18.68 1.66
CA THR A 61 -15.14 18.69 2.88
C THR A 61 -14.44 19.55 3.95
N GLY A 62 -15.12 19.84 5.06
CA GLY A 62 -14.54 20.66 6.14
C GLY A 62 -13.23 20.09 6.69
N ASP A 63 -13.15 18.77 6.82
CA ASP A 63 -12.03 18.06 7.45
C ASP A 63 -11.29 17.14 6.47
N GLY A 64 -11.48 17.30 5.14
CA GLY A 64 -10.88 16.41 4.16
C GLY A 64 -11.44 16.52 2.73
N ALA A 65 -11.61 15.36 2.09
CA ALA A 65 -12.11 15.26 0.72
C ALA A 65 -13.05 14.06 0.55
N ARG A 66 -14.02 14.18 -0.36
CA ARG A 66 -14.95 13.12 -0.72
C ARG A 66 -14.80 12.77 -2.20
N VAL A 67 -14.77 11.48 -2.52
CA VAL A 67 -14.72 10.99 -3.91
C VAL A 67 -15.68 9.81 -4.12
N PRO A 68 -16.34 9.71 -5.28
CA PRO A 68 -17.12 8.53 -5.65
C PRO A 68 -16.21 7.31 -5.85
N LEU A 69 -16.59 6.14 -5.30
CA LEU A 69 -15.85 4.89 -5.53
C LEU A 69 -15.78 4.47 -7.01
N ALA A 70 -16.71 4.96 -7.84
CA ALA A 70 -16.72 4.69 -9.27
C ALA A 70 -15.57 5.36 -10.02
N ASP A 71 -15.05 6.49 -9.50
CA ASP A 71 -14.12 7.37 -10.20
C ASP A 71 -12.68 7.23 -9.71
N ILE A 72 -12.48 6.43 -8.67
CA ILE A 72 -11.17 6.12 -8.10
C ILE A 72 -10.84 4.64 -8.31
N ASP A 73 -9.64 4.32 -8.79
CA ASP A 73 -9.21 2.92 -8.89
C ASP A 73 -8.71 2.36 -7.54
N GLY A 74 -8.50 1.05 -7.48
CA GLY A 74 -8.15 0.37 -6.24
C GLY A 74 -6.77 0.78 -5.67
N GLN A 75 -5.80 1.14 -6.52
CA GLN A 75 -4.49 1.58 -6.05
C GLN A 75 -4.55 3.02 -5.53
N GLN A 76 -5.25 3.88 -6.25
CA GLN A 76 -5.48 5.26 -5.83
C GLN A 76 -6.26 5.30 -4.51
N LEU A 77 -7.31 4.47 -4.38
CA LEU A 77 -8.06 4.36 -3.13
C LEU A 77 -7.16 3.90 -1.98
N ASN A 78 -6.36 2.86 -2.22
CA ASN A 78 -5.44 2.34 -1.20
C ASN A 78 -4.49 3.43 -0.69
N ARG A 79 -3.87 4.15 -1.62
CA ARG A 79 -2.96 5.27 -1.31
C ARG A 79 -3.63 6.31 -0.41
N TRP A 80 -4.83 6.78 -0.77
CA TRP A 80 -5.49 7.84 -0.01
C TRP A 80 -6.00 7.37 1.35
N VAL A 81 -6.48 6.13 1.45
CA VAL A 81 -6.89 5.51 2.72
C VAL A 81 -5.69 5.40 3.67
N TRP A 82 -4.53 5.00 3.17
CA TRP A 82 -3.27 4.98 3.94
C TRP A 82 -2.88 6.37 4.43
N ARG A 83 -2.99 7.39 3.57
CA ARG A 83 -2.66 8.80 3.91
C ARG A 83 -3.59 9.36 4.98
N ALA A 84 -4.88 9.07 4.88
CA ALA A 84 -5.87 9.43 5.89
C ALA A 84 -5.56 8.75 7.23
N TRP A 85 -5.31 7.45 7.22
CA TRP A 85 -4.93 6.72 8.44
C TRP A 85 -3.64 7.26 9.06
N LEU A 86 -2.60 7.52 8.27
CA LEU A 86 -1.34 8.09 8.77
C LEU A 86 -1.51 9.46 9.42
N ALA A 87 -2.44 10.29 8.93
CA ALA A 87 -2.73 11.60 9.50
C ALA A 87 -3.44 11.54 10.86
N HIS A 88 -4.16 10.44 11.14
CA HIS A 88 -4.96 10.26 12.35
C HIS A 88 -4.40 9.22 13.33
N ALA A 89 -3.48 8.36 12.87
CA ALA A 89 -2.82 7.37 13.71
C ALA A 89 -1.87 8.05 14.72
N PRO A 90 -1.75 7.51 15.94
CA PRO A 90 -0.74 7.96 16.90
C PRO A 90 0.68 7.93 16.30
N GLU A 91 1.53 8.91 16.63
CA GLU A 91 2.85 9.07 16.01
C GLU A 91 3.71 7.80 16.01
N HIS A 92 3.70 7.04 17.11
CA HIS A 92 4.45 5.78 17.21
C HIS A 92 3.87 4.70 16.29
N LEU A 93 2.55 4.57 16.22
CA LEU A 93 1.86 3.62 15.37
C LEU A 93 2.05 3.97 13.90
N ALA A 94 1.89 5.25 13.56
CA ALA A 94 2.15 5.78 12.23
C ALA A 94 3.61 5.53 11.81
N ARG A 95 4.59 5.75 12.70
CA ARG A 95 6.00 5.48 12.42
C ARG A 95 6.27 4.00 12.20
N THR A 96 5.77 3.13 13.06
CA THR A 96 5.95 1.67 12.93
C THR A 96 5.26 1.15 11.67
N SER A 97 4.05 1.61 11.37
CA SER A 97 3.32 1.21 10.17
C SER A 97 3.91 1.81 8.89
N ALA A 98 4.42 3.04 8.91
CA ALA A 98 5.13 3.61 7.76
C ALA A 98 6.45 2.89 7.51
N ALA A 99 7.18 2.50 8.57
CA ALA A 99 8.36 1.66 8.46
C ALA A 99 8.01 0.26 7.94
N ALA A 100 6.93 -0.34 8.43
CA ALA A 100 6.42 -1.62 7.94
C ALA A 100 5.94 -1.53 6.48
N ALA A 101 5.23 -0.48 6.09
CA ALA A 101 4.79 -0.27 4.72
C ALA A 101 5.93 0.09 3.77
N ALA A 102 6.98 0.77 4.22
CA ALA A 102 8.22 0.91 3.46
C ALA A 102 8.93 -0.45 3.29
N GLY A 103 8.78 -1.34 4.28
CA GLY A 103 9.23 -2.74 4.26
C GLY A 103 8.23 -3.74 3.66
N GLU A 104 7.07 -3.31 3.16
CA GLU A 104 6.04 -4.16 2.52
C GLU A 104 5.66 -3.68 1.11
N SER A 105 5.82 -2.37 0.83
CA SER A 105 5.59 -1.74 -0.46
C SER A 105 6.84 -1.83 -1.34
N GLY A 106 7.21 -3.05 -1.74
CA GLY A 106 7.84 -3.31 -3.02
C GLY A 106 8.98 -2.41 -3.44
N ASP A 107 10.07 -2.37 -2.68
CA ASP A 107 11.39 -1.98 -3.21
C ASP A 107 11.93 -2.99 -4.24
N LEU A 108 11.15 -4.04 -4.54
CA LEU A 108 11.42 -4.99 -5.60
C LEU A 108 11.57 -4.27 -6.97
N PRO A 109 12.70 -4.50 -7.67
CA PRO A 109 13.00 -3.82 -8.92
C PRO A 109 11.95 -4.13 -9.98
N ARG A 110 11.34 -3.09 -10.55
CA ARG A 110 10.37 -3.22 -11.66
C ARG A 110 10.94 -3.96 -12.88
N ALA A 111 12.27 -3.99 -13.01
CA ALA A 111 13.01 -4.63 -14.09
C ALA A 111 12.98 -6.17 -14.08
N ILE A 112 12.57 -6.83 -12.98
CA ILE A 112 12.48 -8.30 -12.92
C ILE A 112 11.40 -8.88 -13.83
N GLY A 113 10.43 -8.05 -14.23
CA GLY A 113 9.34 -8.43 -15.13
C GLY A 113 8.12 -9.03 -14.43
N ARG A 114 6.95 -8.98 -15.10
CA ARG A 114 5.66 -9.38 -14.53
C ARG A 114 5.59 -10.82 -14.01
N PRO A 115 6.19 -11.85 -14.66
CA PRO A 115 6.18 -13.22 -14.14
C PRO A 115 6.95 -13.34 -12.82
N ALA A 116 8.13 -12.71 -12.76
CA ALA A 116 9.00 -12.68 -11.60
C ALA A 116 8.34 -11.97 -10.40
N THR A 117 7.77 -10.79 -10.64
CA THR A 117 7.01 -10.05 -9.60
C THR A 117 5.85 -10.87 -9.05
N ARG A 118 5.13 -11.60 -9.91
CA ARG A 118 4.04 -12.49 -9.48
C ARG A 118 4.56 -13.70 -8.70
N ALA A 119 5.68 -14.29 -9.11
CA ALA A 119 6.29 -15.43 -8.43
C ALA A 119 6.70 -15.06 -7.00
N LEU A 120 7.36 -13.91 -6.82
CA LEU A 120 7.71 -13.36 -5.50
C LEU A 120 6.45 -13.08 -4.66
N GLY A 121 5.46 -12.38 -5.23
CA GLY A 121 4.21 -12.10 -4.53
C GLY A 121 3.45 -13.36 -4.11
N ASN A 122 3.44 -14.41 -4.94
CA ASN A 122 2.84 -15.71 -4.60
C ASN A 122 3.61 -16.44 -3.49
N ALA A 123 4.92 -16.21 -3.38
CA ALA A 123 5.76 -16.71 -2.30
C ALA A 123 5.68 -15.84 -1.03
N GLY A 124 4.84 -14.79 -1.01
CA GLY A 124 4.75 -13.82 0.08
C GLY A 124 5.97 -12.90 0.20
N ILE A 125 6.80 -12.84 -0.85
CA ILE A 125 7.98 -11.97 -0.91
C ILE A 125 7.59 -10.68 -1.63
N THR A 126 7.54 -9.59 -0.88
CA THR A 126 7.19 -8.27 -1.39
C THR A 126 8.31 -7.25 -1.24
N THR A 127 9.46 -7.60 -0.63
CA THR A 127 10.61 -6.68 -0.49
C THR A 127 11.99 -7.28 -0.71
N LEU A 128 12.99 -6.43 -0.98
CA LEU A 128 14.39 -6.81 -1.13
C LEU A 128 14.96 -7.38 0.17
N ASP A 129 14.54 -6.91 1.35
CA ASP A 129 14.96 -7.51 2.61
C ASP A 129 14.50 -8.98 2.69
N GLN A 130 13.26 -9.28 2.30
CA GLN A 130 12.77 -10.66 2.22
C GLN A 130 13.44 -11.47 1.10
N VAL A 131 13.87 -10.83 0.01
CA VAL A 131 14.69 -11.48 -1.02
C VAL A 131 16.09 -11.81 -0.48
N ALA A 132 16.68 -10.92 0.32
CA ALA A 132 18.01 -11.09 0.93
C ALA A 132 18.03 -12.30 1.89
N THR A 133 16.90 -12.66 2.50
CA THR A 133 16.79 -13.87 3.32
C THR A 133 16.67 -15.16 2.50
N ARG A 134 16.70 -15.11 1.16
CA ARG A 134 16.56 -16.27 0.28
C ARG A 134 17.85 -16.56 -0.46
N THR A 135 18.07 -17.84 -0.71
CA THR A 135 19.16 -18.30 -1.57
C THR A 135 18.79 -18.12 -3.04
N GLU A 136 19.80 -18.05 -3.91
CA GLU A 136 19.59 -18.05 -5.36
C GLU A 136 18.79 -19.28 -5.82
N ALA A 137 19.05 -20.45 -5.22
CA ALA A 137 18.35 -21.69 -5.54
C ALA A 137 16.85 -21.63 -5.19
N GLU A 138 16.50 -21.09 -4.01
CA GLU A 138 15.10 -20.91 -3.62
C GLU A 138 14.37 -19.94 -4.54
N LEU A 139 15.02 -18.84 -4.94
CA LEU A 139 14.44 -17.90 -5.88
C LEU A 139 14.22 -18.53 -7.25
N LEU A 140 15.21 -19.26 -7.78
CA LEU A 140 15.10 -19.99 -9.05
C LEU A 140 14.04 -21.11 -9.02
N ALA A 141 13.74 -21.67 -7.85
CA ALA A 141 12.69 -22.66 -7.70
C ALA A 141 11.27 -22.06 -7.84
N LEU A 142 11.11 -20.74 -7.72
CA LEU A 142 9.81 -20.10 -7.87
C LEU A 142 9.36 -20.14 -9.33
N HIS A 143 8.16 -20.68 -9.57
CA HIS A 143 7.57 -20.78 -10.91
C HIS A 143 7.35 -19.38 -11.51
N GLY A 144 8.11 -19.06 -12.56
CA GLY A 144 8.14 -17.73 -13.20
C GLY A 144 9.34 -16.87 -12.84
N MET A 145 10.26 -17.38 -12.00
CA MET A 145 11.58 -16.80 -11.77
C MET A 145 12.60 -17.35 -12.76
N GLY A 146 13.26 -16.46 -13.50
CA GLY A 146 14.36 -16.82 -14.39
C GLY A 146 15.71 -16.27 -13.90
N PRO A 147 16.84 -16.80 -14.40
CA PRO A 147 18.18 -16.31 -14.04
C PRO A 147 18.36 -14.80 -14.24
N LYS A 148 17.71 -14.22 -15.25
CA LYS A 148 17.72 -12.77 -15.47
C LYS A 148 17.08 -11.99 -14.31
N ALA A 149 15.97 -12.49 -13.76
CA ALA A 149 15.30 -11.84 -12.64
C ALA A 149 16.16 -11.91 -11.38
N VAL A 150 16.76 -13.07 -11.11
CA VAL A 150 17.68 -13.26 -9.98
C VAL A 150 18.92 -12.36 -10.09
N ARG A 151 19.49 -12.22 -11.30
CA ARG A 151 20.59 -11.28 -11.54
C ARG A 151 20.20 -9.84 -11.19
N ILE A 152 19.03 -9.39 -11.63
CA ILE A 152 18.53 -8.03 -11.33
C ILE A 152 18.33 -7.87 -9.80
N LEU A 153 17.74 -8.86 -9.14
CA LEU A 153 17.59 -8.84 -7.67
C LEU A 153 18.95 -8.73 -6.97
N ARG A 154 19.96 -9.47 -7.43
CA ARG A 154 21.32 -9.40 -6.88
C ARG A 154 21.96 -8.03 -7.09
N GLU A 155 21.83 -7.46 -8.29
CA GLU A 155 22.34 -6.12 -8.60
C GLU A 155 21.69 -5.07 -7.70
N THR A 156 20.37 -5.09 -7.56
CA THR A 156 19.64 -4.15 -6.70
C THR A 156 19.96 -4.35 -5.21
N LEU A 157 20.16 -5.59 -4.75
CA LEU A 157 20.63 -5.84 -3.39
C LEU A 157 22.01 -5.23 -3.16
N ALA A 158 22.94 -5.41 -4.09
CA ALA A 158 24.29 -4.87 -4.01
C ALA A 158 24.32 -3.34 -3.99
N GLU A 159 23.44 -2.67 -4.76
CA GLU A 159 23.27 -1.21 -4.73
C GLU A 159 22.88 -0.70 -3.34
N THR A 160 22.21 -1.53 -2.53
CA THR A 160 21.82 -1.21 -1.15
C THR A 160 22.75 -1.82 -0.09
N GLY A 161 23.90 -2.37 -0.50
CA GLY A 161 24.87 -2.99 0.41
C GLY A 161 24.43 -4.34 0.99
N ARG A 162 23.45 -5.00 0.36
CA ARG A 162 22.91 -6.30 0.78
C ARG A 162 23.32 -7.42 -0.18
N ALA A 163 23.12 -8.67 0.23
CA ALA A 163 23.34 -9.85 -0.60
C ALA A 163 22.24 -10.89 -0.36
N LEU A 164 22.12 -11.85 -1.28
CA LEU A 164 21.29 -13.05 -1.10
C LEU A 164 21.86 -13.93 0.02
N ALA A 165 21.03 -14.78 0.59
CA ALA A 165 21.49 -15.81 1.50
C ALA A 165 22.41 -16.80 0.77
N GLY A 166 23.45 -17.27 1.48
CA GLY A 166 24.46 -18.20 0.97
C GLY A 166 23.98 -19.63 0.85
#